data_AF-A0A6S7JKG3-F1
#
_entry.id   AF-A0A6S7JKG3-F1
#
_cell.length_a   1.000
_cell.length_b   1.000
_cell.length_c   1.000
_cell.angle_alpha   90.00
_cell.angle_beta   90.00
_cell.angle_gamma   90.00
#
_symmetry.space_group_name_H-M   'P 1'
#
loop_
_entity.id
_entity.type
_entity.pdbx_description
1 polymer ?
#
loop_
_entity_poly.entity_id
_entity_poly.type
_entity_poly.pdbx_seq_one_letter_code
_entity_poly.pdbx_strand_id
1 'polypeptide(L)'
;LEVLTYESCKQILMSPRNNGNGVYQISVGNNKFIDVYCQMTNVSGCKGGGWTMVMKIDGSLSTFNYSSFYWTNKNFYNDYAYGRNGGLDNREYKGSTYWRTAFKEICVGMKYGGNFRAFSFSYPASSLYDLIADGNYRQTRVGRSQWKSLISGSSLQRNCNQQGFNTQVGSLLTRVRLGFVANQENDCKTPDSYVGLGAGGSYRKQWCGFPHTSANVAGNLARCNADNGNKNVRAMAYILVR
;
A
#
# COMPACT_ATOMS: atom_id res chain seq x y z
N LEU A 1 -33.00 -20.07 -12.17
CA LEU A 1 -32.12 -18.92 -12.49
C LEU A 1 -30.89 -19.04 -11.61
N GLU A 2 -29.77 -19.50 -12.15
CA GLU A 2 -28.49 -19.46 -11.43
C GLU A 2 -28.10 -17.99 -11.26
N VAL A 3 -28.02 -17.52 -10.02
CA VAL A 3 -27.51 -16.18 -9.74
C VAL A 3 -25.99 -16.23 -9.96
N LEU A 4 -25.54 -15.67 -11.09
CA LEU A 4 -24.12 -15.52 -11.40
C LEU A 4 -23.44 -14.81 -10.22
N THR A 5 -22.61 -15.56 -9.50
CA THR A 5 -21.92 -15.10 -8.31
C THR A 5 -20.46 -14.87 -8.66
N TYR A 6 -20.01 -13.62 -8.58
CA TYR A 6 -18.61 -13.26 -8.84
C TYR A 6 -17.87 -13.08 -7.53
N GLU A 7 -16.69 -13.68 -7.41
CA GLU A 7 -15.83 -13.65 -6.22
C GLU A 7 -14.77 -12.55 -6.30
N SER A 8 -14.59 -11.91 -7.46
CA SER A 8 -13.62 -10.84 -7.65
C SER A 8 -13.98 -9.89 -8.78
N CYS A 9 -13.42 -8.68 -8.72
CA CYS A 9 -13.49 -7.71 -9.82
C CYS A 9 -12.94 -8.25 -11.14
N LYS A 10 -12.00 -9.21 -11.10
CA LYS A 10 -11.46 -9.86 -12.30
C LYS A 10 -12.48 -10.77 -12.96
N GLN A 11 -13.22 -11.56 -12.18
CA GLN A 11 -14.30 -12.39 -12.73
C GLN A 11 -15.41 -11.52 -13.33
N ILE A 12 -15.76 -10.41 -12.67
CA ILE A 12 -16.71 -9.44 -13.24
C ILE A 12 -16.18 -8.88 -14.56
N LEU A 13 -14.92 -8.42 -14.63
CA LEU A 13 -14.33 -7.90 -15.86
C LEU A 13 -14.36 -8.93 -17.02
N MET A 14 -14.24 -10.23 -16.72
CA MET A 14 -14.29 -11.30 -17.71
C MET A 14 -15.71 -11.69 -18.13
N SER A 15 -16.74 -11.18 -17.46
CA SER A 15 -18.13 -11.44 -17.81
C SER A 15 -18.52 -10.72 -19.13
N PRO A 16 -19.57 -11.18 -19.84
CA PRO A 16 -19.99 -10.61 -21.13
C PRO A 16 -20.48 -9.14 -21.11
N ARG A 17 -20.39 -8.45 -19.96
CA ARG A 17 -20.88 -7.08 -19.79
C ARG A 17 -19.76 -6.06 -20.01
N ASN A 18 -20.09 -4.92 -20.62
CA ASN A 18 -19.17 -3.78 -20.72
C ASN A 18 -19.06 -3.08 -19.35
N ASN A 19 -18.18 -3.58 -18.48
CA ASN A 19 -18.06 -3.13 -17.10
C ASN A 19 -17.09 -1.94 -16.98
N GLY A 20 -17.62 -0.78 -16.57
CA GLY A 20 -16.83 0.41 -16.24
C GLY A 20 -16.23 0.36 -14.83
N ASN A 21 -15.35 1.30 -14.48
CA ASN A 21 -14.92 1.43 -13.08
C ASN A 21 -16.12 1.81 -12.20
N GLY A 22 -16.22 1.22 -11.02
CA GLY A 22 -17.34 1.51 -10.13
C GLY A 22 -17.43 0.55 -8.96
N VAL A 23 -18.49 0.70 -8.17
CA VAL A 23 -18.77 -0.23 -7.08
C VAL A 23 -19.57 -1.41 -7.60
N TYR A 24 -19.12 -2.60 -7.26
CA TYR A 24 -19.75 -3.86 -7.59
C TYR A 24 -19.88 -4.71 -6.33
N GLN A 25 -20.85 -5.61 -6.36
CA GLN A 25 -21.00 -6.63 -5.34
C GLN A 25 -20.18 -7.87 -5.71
N ILE A 26 -19.36 -8.35 -4.77
CA ILE A 26 -18.63 -9.63 -4.89
C ILE A 26 -18.98 -10.56 -3.73
N SER A 27 -18.97 -11.86 -3.99
CA SER A 27 -19.08 -12.92 -2.99
C SER A 27 -17.77 -13.09 -2.24
N VAL A 28 -17.88 -13.30 -0.94
CA VAL A 28 -16.77 -13.61 -0.02
C VAL A 28 -16.99 -14.94 0.69
N GLY A 29 -17.77 -15.84 0.07
CA GLY A 29 -18.15 -17.14 0.61
C GLY A 29 -19.27 -17.09 1.64
N ASN A 30 -19.79 -18.27 2.00
CA ASN A 30 -20.86 -18.44 3.00
C ASN A 30 -22.12 -17.58 2.74
N ASN A 31 -22.53 -17.46 1.47
CA ASN A 31 -23.62 -16.59 1.01
C ASN A 31 -23.50 -15.13 1.47
N LYS A 32 -22.27 -14.64 1.70
CA LYS A 32 -22.01 -13.26 2.06
C LYS A 32 -21.46 -12.50 0.87
N PHE A 33 -21.96 -11.28 0.73
CA PHE A 33 -21.60 -10.36 -0.33
C PHE A 33 -21.09 -9.05 0.26
N ILE A 34 -20.17 -8.40 -0.43
CA ILE A 34 -19.66 -7.08 -0.07
C ILE A 34 -19.62 -6.19 -1.30
N ASP A 35 -19.86 -4.90 -1.08
CA ASP A 35 -19.67 -3.87 -2.08
C ASP A 35 -18.21 -3.44 -2.10
N VAL A 36 -17.61 -3.39 -3.28
CA VAL A 36 -16.22 -2.98 -3.47
C VAL A 36 -16.06 -2.17 -4.73
N TYR A 37 -15.15 -1.19 -4.70
CA TYR A 37 -14.72 -0.52 -5.90
C TYR A 37 -13.84 -1.44 -6.76
N CYS A 38 -14.30 -1.70 -7.97
CA CYS A 38 -13.56 -2.38 -9.01
C CYS A 38 -12.98 -1.38 -10.00
N GLN A 39 -11.66 -1.40 -10.12
CA GLN A 39 -10.94 -0.71 -11.18
C GLN A 39 -10.88 -1.63 -12.40
N MET A 40 -11.89 -1.50 -13.27
CA MET A 40 -12.09 -2.34 -14.47
C MET A 40 -11.16 -1.95 -15.64
N THR A 41 -10.83 -0.67 -15.74
CA THR A 41 -9.91 -0.15 -16.75
C THR A 41 -8.45 -0.46 -16.40
N ASN A 42 -7.60 -0.43 -17.42
CA ASN A 42 -6.16 -0.65 -17.25
C ASN A 42 -5.54 0.38 -16.28
N VAL A 43 -4.74 -0.09 -15.33
CA VAL A 43 -4.00 0.76 -14.39
C VAL A 43 -2.55 0.81 -14.85
N SER A 44 -2.05 1.95 -15.31
CA SER A 44 -0.66 2.05 -15.79
C SER A 44 0.33 1.53 -14.74
N GLY A 45 1.16 0.56 -15.13
CA GLY A 45 2.11 -0.16 -14.28
C GLY A 45 1.57 -1.42 -13.58
N CYS A 46 0.25 -1.57 -13.47
CA CYS A 46 -0.39 -2.81 -13.04
C CYS A 46 -1.01 -3.52 -14.24
N LYS A 47 -0.78 -4.82 -14.40
CA LYS A 47 -1.17 -5.54 -15.63
C LYS A 47 -2.69 -5.54 -15.82
N GLY A 48 -3.26 -4.76 -16.73
CA GLY A 48 -4.70 -4.79 -17.07
C GLY A 48 -5.61 -4.22 -15.98
N GLY A 49 -6.91 -4.52 -16.08
CA GLY A 49 -7.94 -4.12 -15.11
C GLY A 49 -8.49 -5.28 -14.26
N GLY A 50 -9.64 -5.04 -13.62
CA GLY A 50 -10.31 -5.99 -12.75
C GLY A 50 -9.69 -6.03 -11.36
N TRP A 51 -9.14 -4.91 -10.91
CA TRP A 51 -8.50 -4.78 -9.60
C TRP A 51 -9.53 -4.44 -8.52
N THR A 52 -9.45 -5.14 -7.40
CA THR A 52 -10.31 -4.96 -6.23
C THR A 52 -9.67 -3.96 -5.28
N MET A 53 -10.30 -2.82 -5.01
CA MET A 53 -9.77 -1.82 -4.07
C MET A 53 -9.80 -2.33 -2.62
N VAL A 54 -8.66 -2.27 -1.94
CA VAL A 54 -8.54 -2.72 -0.55
C VAL A 54 -8.32 -1.56 0.41
N MET A 55 -7.41 -0.66 0.08
CA MET A 55 -6.99 0.39 1.00
C MET A 55 -6.48 1.62 0.26
N LYS A 56 -6.74 2.80 0.83
CA LYS A 56 -6.28 4.11 0.38
C LYS A 56 -5.75 4.88 1.58
N ILE A 57 -4.53 5.40 1.50
CA ILE A 57 -3.78 5.94 2.62
C ILE A 57 -3.27 7.32 2.26
N ASP A 58 -3.65 8.34 3.04
CA ASP A 58 -3.09 9.67 2.89
C ASP A 58 -1.81 9.74 3.73
N GLY A 59 -0.66 9.87 3.07
CA GLY A 59 0.62 9.96 3.74
C GLY A 59 0.80 11.17 4.65
N SER A 60 -0.12 12.13 4.60
CA SER A 60 -0.16 13.30 5.49
C SER A 60 -0.91 13.05 6.79
N LEU A 61 -1.72 11.99 6.87
CA LEU A 61 -2.56 11.68 8.01
C LEU A 61 -1.99 10.51 8.82
N SER A 62 -2.24 10.52 10.13
CA SER A 62 -1.74 9.48 11.04
C SER A 62 -2.63 8.23 11.08
N THR A 63 -3.79 8.22 10.40
CA THR A 63 -4.82 7.18 10.47
C THR A 63 -4.24 5.78 10.28
N PHE A 64 -3.38 5.62 9.27
CA PHE A 64 -2.79 4.34 8.91
C PHE A 64 -1.28 4.27 9.16
N ASN A 65 -0.77 5.03 10.14
CA ASN A 65 0.63 4.87 10.57
C ASN A 65 0.93 3.41 10.94
N TYR A 66 2.21 3.01 10.96
CA TYR A 66 2.62 1.62 11.22
C TYR A 66 1.94 0.97 12.44
N SER A 67 1.82 1.71 13.54
CA SER A 67 1.26 1.22 14.81
C SER A 67 -0.28 1.24 14.85
N SER A 68 -0.95 1.72 13.80
CA SER A 68 -2.41 1.81 13.76
C SER A 68 -3.07 0.44 13.92
N PHE A 69 -4.08 0.36 14.79
CA PHE A 69 -4.89 -0.85 14.96
C PHE A 69 -5.64 -1.25 13.68
N TYR A 70 -5.82 -0.32 12.72
CA TYR A 70 -6.39 -0.66 11.43
C TYR A 70 -5.57 -1.68 10.64
N TRP A 71 -4.29 -1.91 10.96
CA TRP A 71 -3.52 -2.99 10.33
C TRP A 71 -3.84 -4.37 10.91
N THR A 72 -4.26 -4.44 12.17
CA THR A 72 -4.39 -5.67 12.95
C THR A 72 -5.83 -6.02 13.34
N ASN A 73 -6.80 -5.14 13.06
CA ASN A 73 -8.22 -5.37 13.31
C ASN A 73 -9.01 -5.64 12.01
N LYS A 74 -10.23 -6.18 12.18
CA LYS A 74 -11.20 -6.39 11.10
C LYS A 74 -12.25 -5.28 11.05
N ASN A 75 -11.85 -4.04 11.37
CA ASN A 75 -12.68 -2.85 11.23
C ASN A 75 -12.36 -2.14 9.91
N PHE A 76 -13.38 -1.70 9.20
CA PHE A 76 -13.22 -0.86 8.01
C PHE A 76 -13.02 0.61 8.41
N TYR A 77 -12.67 1.45 7.44
CA TYR A 77 -12.57 2.90 7.57
C TYR A 77 -13.13 3.57 6.31
N ASN A 78 -14.06 4.53 6.46
CA ASN A 78 -14.73 5.23 5.36
C ASN A 78 -15.41 4.33 4.30
N ASP A 79 -15.78 3.10 4.66
CA ASP A 79 -16.37 2.13 3.75
C ASP A 79 -17.84 2.44 3.40
N TYR A 80 -18.59 3.13 4.26
CA TYR A 80 -19.99 3.50 4.01
C TYR A 80 -20.22 4.84 3.31
N ALA A 81 -19.15 5.59 3.05
CA ALA A 81 -19.23 6.95 2.49
C ALA A 81 -18.63 6.99 1.08
N TYR A 82 -18.31 8.19 0.61
CA TYR A 82 -17.59 8.40 -0.64
C TYR A 82 -16.21 7.72 -0.71
N GLY A 83 -15.66 7.24 0.41
CA GLY A 83 -14.39 6.51 0.45
C GLY A 83 -14.39 5.28 -0.46
N ARG A 84 -15.46 4.46 -0.41
CA ARG A 84 -15.62 3.31 -1.32
C ARG A 84 -15.77 3.77 -2.77
N ASN A 85 -16.64 4.75 -3.02
CA ASN A 85 -17.02 5.14 -4.38
C ASN A 85 -15.93 5.88 -5.16
N GLY A 86 -14.90 6.38 -4.47
CA GLY A 86 -13.95 7.32 -5.03
C GLY A 86 -12.86 6.79 -5.96
N GLY A 87 -12.69 5.48 -6.09
CA GLY A 87 -11.61 4.91 -6.93
C GLY A 87 -10.21 5.39 -6.54
N LEU A 88 -9.45 5.97 -7.47
CA LEU A 88 -8.11 6.52 -7.25
C LEU A 88 -8.14 8.01 -6.84
N ASP A 89 -9.01 8.36 -5.90
CA ASP A 89 -9.17 9.69 -5.31
C ASP A 89 -8.30 9.89 -4.05
N ASN A 90 -8.40 11.07 -3.44
CA ASN A 90 -7.56 11.46 -2.31
C ASN A 90 -8.25 11.26 -0.95
N ARG A 91 -9.15 10.27 -0.82
CA ARG A 91 -9.86 9.98 0.43
C ARG A 91 -9.35 8.68 1.03
N GLU A 92 -9.03 8.71 2.31
CA GLU A 92 -8.63 7.51 3.05
C GLU A 92 -9.77 6.48 3.09
N TYR A 93 -9.40 5.20 2.96
CA TYR A 93 -10.34 4.08 2.91
C TYR A 93 -9.64 2.79 3.36
N LYS A 94 -10.37 1.96 4.11
CA LYS A 94 -10.04 0.55 4.34
C LYS A 94 -11.32 -0.24 4.22
N GLY A 95 -11.41 -1.10 3.22
CA GLY A 95 -12.60 -1.93 2.99
C GLY A 95 -12.57 -3.24 3.76
N SER A 96 -13.73 -3.89 3.84
CA SER A 96 -13.82 -5.27 4.34
C SER A 96 -13.07 -6.31 3.48
N THR A 97 -12.76 -5.96 2.23
CA THR A 97 -11.84 -6.73 1.37
C THR A 97 -10.46 -6.94 1.97
N TYR A 98 -10.03 -6.09 2.91
CA TYR A 98 -8.76 -6.24 3.61
C TYR A 98 -8.61 -7.59 4.33
N TRP A 99 -9.70 -8.16 4.86
CA TRP A 99 -9.69 -9.44 5.59
C TRP A 99 -10.60 -10.51 4.99
N ARG A 100 -11.30 -10.21 3.88
CA ARG A 100 -12.29 -11.12 3.26
C ARG A 100 -11.94 -11.58 1.85
N THR A 101 -10.91 -11.02 1.23
CA THR A 101 -10.60 -11.26 -0.17
C THR A 101 -9.26 -11.95 -0.31
N ALA A 102 -9.28 -13.19 -0.80
CA ALA A 102 -8.09 -13.87 -1.28
C ALA A 102 -7.65 -13.31 -2.63
N PHE A 103 -6.35 -13.34 -2.89
CA PHE A 103 -5.77 -12.80 -4.12
C PHE A 103 -4.48 -13.51 -4.51
N LYS A 104 -4.06 -13.29 -5.75
CA LYS A 104 -2.80 -13.79 -6.31
C LYS A 104 -1.83 -12.65 -6.63
N GLU A 105 -2.35 -11.47 -6.93
CA GLU A 105 -1.57 -10.30 -7.30
C GLU A 105 -1.94 -9.09 -6.45
N ILE A 106 -0.94 -8.24 -6.20
CA ILE A 106 -1.10 -6.95 -5.53
C ILE A 106 -0.67 -5.86 -6.50
N CYS A 107 -1.46 -4.80 -6.60
CA CYS A 107 -1.13 -3.55 -7.27
C CYS A 107 -0.94 -2.47 -6.20
N VAL A 108 0.25 -1.88 -6.16
CA VAL A 108 0.58 -0.77 -5.26
C VAL A 108 0.71 0.48 -6.11
N GLY A 109 0.00 1.54 -5.73
CA GLY A 109 0.03 2.82 -6.42
C GLY A 109 0.28 3.99 -5.48
N MET A 110 0.86 5.07 -6.00
CA MET A 110 0.99 6.35 -5.32
C MET A 110 0.64 7.49 -6.27
N LYS A 111 -0.06 8.49 -5.72
CA LYS A 111 -0.33 9.76 -6.37
C LYS A 111 0.47 10.86 -5.68
N TYR A 112 1.31 11.55 -6.44
CA TYR A 112 2.15 12.64 -5.97
C TYR A 112 2.37 13.66 -7.08
N GLY A 113 2.23 14.96 -6.76
CA GLY A 113 2.40 16.05 -7.73
C GLY A 113 1.51 15.89 -8.98
N GLY A 114 0.24 15.49 -8.79
CA GLY A 114 -0.71 15.24 -9.88
C GLY A 114 -0.51 13.93 -10.65
N ASN A 115 0.62 13.25 -10.47
CA ASN A 115 0.96 12.03 -11.21
C ASN A 115 0.61 10.78 -10.38
N PHE A 116 -0.06 9.81 -11.01
CA PHE A 116 -0.28 8.49 -10.46
C PHE A 116 0.72 7.49 -11.07
N ARG A 117 1.42 6.74 -10.23
CA ARG A 117 2.33 5.67 -10.65
C ARG A 117 2.08 4.43 -9.81
N ALA A 118 2.13 3.27 -10.44
CA ALA A 118 1.87 2.01 -9.78
C ALA A 118 2.75 0.90 -10.35
N PHE A 119 2.82 -0.21 -9.63
CA PHE A 119 3.29 -1.48 -10.17
C PHE A 119 2.54 -2.64 -9.51
N SER A 120 2.45 -3.77 -10.23
CA SER A 120 1.90 -5.01 -9.69
C SER A 120 2.93 -6.11 -9.54
N PHE A 121 2.76 -6.97 -8.53
CA PHE A 121 3.57 -8.16 -8.30
C PHE A 121 2.73 -9.33 -7.80
N SER A 122 3.20 -10.56 -8.06
CA SER A 122 2.55 -11.78 -7.58
C SER A 122 2.90 -12.02 -6.11
N TYR A 123 1.88 -12.22 -5.29
CA TYR A 123 1.99 -12.59 -3.88
C TYR A 123 0.67 -13.23 -3.42
N PRO A 124 0.49 -14.55 -3.60
CA PRO A 124 -0.74 -15.22 -3.21
C PRO A 124 -0.96 -15.19 -1.69
N ALA A 125 -2.18 -14.83 -1.27
CA ALA A 125 -2.59 -14.82 0.14
C ALA A 125 -4.10 -14.95 0.30
N SER A 126 -4.53 -15.40 1.48
CA SER A 126 -5.93 -15.46 1.87
C SER A 126 -6.55 -14.09 2.13
N SER A 127 -5.75 -13.10 2.57
CA SER A 127 -6.13 -11.69 2.69
C SER A 127 -4.91 -10.81 3.02
N LEU A 128 -5.04 -9.47 2.91
CA LEU A 128 -3.98 -8.56 3.37
C LEU A 128 -3.86 -8.59 4.90
N TYR A 129 -4.98 -8.80 5.60
CA TYR A 129 -4.99 -9.03 7.05
C TYR A 129 -4.05 -10.17 7.44
N ASP A 130 -4.13 -11.32 6.76
CA ASP A 130 -3.29 -12.48 7.09
C ASP A 130 -1.80 -12.28 6.77
N LEU A 131 -1.47 -11.32 5.89
CA LEU A 131 -0.09 -10.93 5.60
C LEU A 131 0.49 -9.91 6.58
N ILE A 132 -0.35 -9.14 7.26
CA ILE A 132 0.09 -7.96 7.99
C ILE A 132 -0.18 -8.08 9.50
N ALA A 133 -1.32 -8.65 9.90
CA ALA A 133 -1.85 -8.51 11.25
C ALA A 133 -0.98 -9.17 12.33
N ASP A 134 -0.25 -10.23 11.98
CA ASP A 134 0.66 -10.92 12.91
C ASP A 134 1.99 -10.18 13.15
N GLY A 135 2.24 -9.10 12.41
CA GLY A 135 3.46 -8.30 12.54
C GLY A 135 4.73 -8.95 11.99
N ASN A 136 4.65 -10.15 11.41
CA ASN A 136 5.82 -10.86 10.90
C ASN A 136 6.33 -10.25 9.59
N TYR A 137 7.64 -10.11 9.48
CA TYR A 137 8.30 -9.68 8.24
C TYR A 137 8.11 -10.73 7.15
N ARG A 138 7.76 -10.28 5.95
CA ARG A 138 7.67 -11.15 4.76
C ARG A 138 8.25 -10.45 3.54
N GLN A 139 9.27 -11.07 2.94
CA GLN A 139 10.00 -10.47 1.83
C GLN A 139 9.21 -10.49 0.51
N THR A 140 9.29 -9.41 -0.27
CA THR A 140 8.82 -9.38 -1.67
C THR A 140 9.99 -9.49 -2.66
N ARG A 141 9.69 -9.78 -3.94
CA ARG A 141 10.66 -9.90 -5.04
C ARG A 141 10.47 -8.78 -6.08
N VAL A 142 10.28 -7.54 -5.61
CA VAL A 142 10.01 -6.37 -6.46
C VAL A 142 11.33 -5.68 -6.84
N GLY A 143 12.08 -5.23 -5.84
CA GLY A 143 13.37 -4.58 -6.02
C GLY A 143 13.32 -3.06 -5.92
N ARG A 144 14.47 -2.48 -5.61
CA ARG A 144 14.64 -1.07 -5.25
C ARG A 144 14.12 -0.10 -6.31
N SER A 145 14.44 -0.34 -7.59
CA SER A 145 14.08 0.57 -8.69
C SER A 145 12.57 0.69 -8.87
N GLN A 146 11.83 -0.42 -8.76
CA GLN A 146 10.38 -0.44 -8.85
C GLN A 146 9.73 0.31 -7.68
N TRP A 147 10.19 0.08 -6.44
CA TRP A 147 9.73 0.87 -5.29
C TRP A 147 9.97 2.37 -5.49
N LYS A 148 11.18 2.75 -5.91
CA LYS A 148 11.50 4.15 -6.23
C LYS A 148 10.64 4.72 -7.35
N SER A 149 10.20 3.91 -8.32
CA SER A 149 9.42 4.41 -9.46
C SER A 149 8.04 4.95 -9.09
N LEU A 150 7.48 4.57 -7.92
CA LEU A 150 6.19 5.08 -7.43
C LEU A 150 6.17 6.60 -7.27
N ILE A 151 7.32 7.22 -6.99
CA ILE A 151 7.46 8.66 -6.82
C ILE A 151 8.65 9.15 -7.63
N SER A 152 8.39 10.04 -8.60
CA SER A 152 9.45 10.67 -9.37
C SER A 152 10.42 11.43 -8.46
N GLY A 153 11.71 11.19 -8.61
CA GLY A 153 12.72 11.81 -7.76
C GLY A 153 12.70 11.32 -6.30
N SER A 154 12.14 10.14 -6.02
CA SER A 154 12.31 9.49 -4.73
C SER A 154 13.80 9.26 -4.40
N SER A 155 14.09 9.22 -3.11
CA SER A 155 15.44 9.10 -2.57
C SER A 155 15.49 7.93 -1.59
N LEU A 156 16.60 7.21 -1.55
CA LEU A 156 16.84 6.14 -0.58
C LEU A 156 18.35 6.08 -0.28
N GLN A 157 18.74 5.71 0.92
CA GLN A 157 20.15 5.39 1.19
C GLN A 157 20.51 4.04 0.56
N ARG A 158 21.81 3.71 0.44
CA ARG A 158 22.29 2.66 -0.49
C ARG A 158 22.21 1.23 0.05
N ASN A 159 22.14 1.05 1.36
CA ASN A 159 22.31 -0.24 2.05
C ASN A 159 21.01 -0.69 2.74
N CYS A 160 21.10 -1.80 3.50
CA CYS A 160 20.02 -2.65 4.00
C CYS A 160 19.14 -3.27 2.89
N ASN A 161 18.48 -2.43 2.09
CA ASN A 161 17.65 -2.83 0.95
C ASN A 161 16.55 -3.86 1.27
N GLN A 162 16.00 -3.84 2.48
CA GLN A 162 14.94 -4.75 2.90
C GLN A 162 13.58 -4.30 2.34
N GLN A 163 12.79 -5.25 1.85
CA GLN A 163 11.52 -4.97 1.19
C GLN A 163 10.45 -5.99 1.55
N GLY A 164 9.19 -5.55 1.54
CA GLY A 164 8.03 -6.41 1.68
C GLY A 164 7.09 -5.95 2.79
N PHE A 165 6.48 -6.92 3.48
CA PHE A 165 5.49 -6.67 4.53
C PHE A 165 6.14 -6.59 5.90
N ASN A 166 5.60 -5.70 6.75
CA ASN A 166 6.07 -5.48 8.13
C ASN A 166 7.59 -5.35 8.21
N THR A 167 8.19 -4.55 7.34
CA THR A 167 9.63 -4.30 7.40
C THR A 167 9.90 -3.46 8.65
N GLN A 168 10.42 -4.11 9.68
CA GLN A 168 10.95 -3.45 10.87
C GLN A 168 12.34 -4.01 11.13
N VAL A 169 13.28 -3.13 11.41
CA VAL A 169 14.66 -3.52 11.72
C VAL A 169 15.21 -2.59 12.76
N GLY A 170 15.63 -3.16 13.89
CA GLY A 170 15.88 -2.40 15.11
C GLY A 170 14.59 -1.89 15.76
N SER A 171 14.61 -1.68 17.08
CA SER A 171 13.40 -1.44 17.88
C SER A 171 12.80 -0.04 17.75
N LEU A 172 13.52 0.95 17.19
CA LEU A 172 13.14 2.37 17.30
C LEU A 172 13.15 3.17 15.99
N LEU A 173 13.42 2.55 14.84
CA LEU A 173 13.67 3.28 13.59
C LEU A 173 12.55 3.11 12.56
N THR A 174 12.88 3.24 11.27
CA THR A 174 11.91 3.19 10.18
C THR A 174 11.21 1.85 10.14
N ARG A 175 9.87 1.90 10.10
CA ARG A 175 9.02 0.73 9.90
C ARG A 175 8.01 1.05 8.82
N VAL A 176 7.76 0.12 7.91
CA VAL A 176 6.66 0.23 6.93
C VAL A 176 5.88 -1.07 6.86
N ARG A 177 4.56 -0.97 6.65
CA ARG A 177 3.68 -2.15 6.55
C ARG A 177 3.80 -2.84 5.21
N LEU A 178 4.05 -2.07 4.16
CA LEU A 178 4.40 -2.57 2.84
C LEU A 178 5.34 -1.56 2.17
N GLY A 179 6.56 -1.97 1.82
CA GLY A 179 7.48 -1.07 1.12
C GLY A 179 8.92 -1.54 1.13
N PHE A 180 9.81 -0.57 0.99
CA PHE A 180 11.26 -0.73 0.96
C PHE A 180 11.89 0.17 2.01
N VAL A 181 12.80 -0.37 2.83
CA VAL A 181 13.58 0.37 3.83
C VAL A 181 15.06 0.27 3.53
N ALA A 182 15.78 1.35 3.79
CA ALA A 182 17.20 1.44 3.52
C ALA A 182 17.91 2.35 4.55
N ASN A 183 19.22 2.19 4.62
CA ASN A 183 20.13 3.02 5.40
C ASN A 183 21.47 3.19 4.66
N GLN A 184 22.41 3.88 5.29
CA GLN A 184 23.74 4.17 4.77
C GLN A 184 24.83 3.32 5.43
N GLU A 185 24.55 2.63 6.54
CA GLU A 185 25.50 1.72 7.20
C GLU A 185 25.70 0.42 6.41
N ASN A 186 26.77 -0.32 6.71
CA ASN A 186 27.09 -1.60 6.06
C ASN A 186 26.28 -2.80 6.62
N ASP A 187 25.27 -2.53 7.45
CA ASP A 187 24.36 -3.52 8.01
C ASP A 187 22.91 -3.06 7.83
N CYS A 188 21.97 -3.92 8.21
CA CYS A 188 20.58 -3.52 8.38
C CYS A 188 20.23 -3.53 9.87
N LYS A 189 20.72 -2.56 10.64
CA LYS A 189 20.29 -2.35 12.03
C LYS A 189 19.62 -1.00 12.23
N THR A 190 19.96 -0.04 11.38
CA THR A 190 19.49 1.35 11.50
C THR A 190 18.76 1.94 10.28
N PRO A 191 17.78 1.26 9.64
CA PRO A 191 16.98 1.85 8.56
C PRO A 191 16.34 3.19 8.89
N ASP A 192 16.62 4.18 8.07
CA ASP A 192 16.13 5.54 8.25
C ASP A 192 15.72 6.26 6.96
N SER A 193 15.64 5.51 5.85
CA SER A 193 14.90 5.88 4.64
C SER A 193 13.91 4.78 4.23
N TYR A 194 12.84 5.19 3.55
CA TYR A 194 11.87 4.27 2.96
C TYR A 194 11.14 4.85 1.76
N VAL A 195 10.61 3.95 0.94
CA VAL A 195 9.46 4.21 0.06
C VAL A 195 8.40 3.16 0.38
N GLY A 196 7.20 3.57 0.77
CA GLY A 196 6.21 2.59 1.22
C GLY A 196 4.93 3.17 1.79
N LEU A 197 4.14 2.28 2.37
CA LEU A 197 2.82 2.52 2.94
C LEU A 197 2.79 2.05 4.40
N GLY A 198 2.01 2.75 5.23
CA GLY A 198 1.89 2.44 6.64
C GLY A 198 3.19 2.64 7.39
N ALA A 199 3.87 3.75 7.10
CA ALA A 199 5.14 4.10 7.70
C ALA A 199 4.98 4.58 9.14
N GLY A 200 6.05 4.43 9.92
CA GLY A 200 6.17 4.91 11.28
C GLY A 200 7.61 4.76 11.77
N GLY A 201 7.86 5.15 13.02
CA GLY A 201 9.20 5.11 13.61
C GLY A 201 9.45 6.33 14.49
N SER A 202 10.49 6.27 15.32
CA SER A 202 10.92 7.40 16.15
C SER A 202 12.19 8.01 15.58
N TYR A 203 12.07 9.21 15.04
CA TYR A 203 13.18 9.91 14.41
C TYR A 203 13.73 10.93 15.41
N ARG A 204 14.93 10.68 15.97
CA ARG A 204 15.57 11.64 16.90
C ARG A 204 15.98 12.92 16.15
N LYS A 205 15.68 14.07 16.77
CA LYS A 205 15.81 15.46 16.27
C LYS A 205 17.15 15.83 15.63
N GLN A 206 18.26 15.25 16.09
CA GLN A 206 19.62 15.67 15.70
C GLN A 206 20.26 14.82 14.59
N TRP A 207 19.58 13.77 14.12
CA TRP A 207 20.19 12.86 13.16
C TRP A 207 20.17 13.46 11.76
N CYS A 208 21.37 13.70 11.22
CA CYS A 208 21.59 14.15 9.84
C CYS A 208 20.91 15.48 9.46
N GLY A 209 20.84 16.43 10.41
CA GLY A 209 20.42 17.82 10.13
C GLY A 209 18.96 17.98 9.72
N PHE A 210 18.08 17.06 10.14
CA PHE A 210 16.69 17.06 9.70
C PHE A 210 15.84 18.09 10.47
N PRO A 211 15.08 18.97 9.79
CA PRO A 211 14.14 19.87 10.46
C PRO A 211 13.01 19.07 11.12
N HIS A 212 12.45 19.60 12.21
CA HIS A 212 11.32 19.01 12.96
C HIS A 212 10.07 18.87 12.09
N THR A 213 10.02 17.82 11.27
CA THR A 213 8.84 17.48 10.47
C THR A 213 8.45 16.04 10.73
N SER A 214 7.17 15.83 11.02
CA SER A 214 6.61 14.49 11.17
C SER A 214 6.85 13.69 9.90
N ALA A 215 7.38 12.47 10.03
CA ALA A 215 7.52 11.55 8.91
C ALA A 215 6.15 11.28 8.30
N ASN A 216 6.11 11.16 6.97
CA ASN A 216 4.90 10.75 6.27
C ASN A 216 4.48 9.32 6.65
N VAL A 217 3.21 8.98 6.42
CA VAL A 217 2.67 7.62 6.62
C VAL A 217 2.70 6.82 5.31
N ALA A 218 2.70 7.49 4.17
CA ALA A 218 2.82 6.88 2.86
C ALA A 218 3.53 7.83 1.91
N GLY A 219 4.49 7.28 1.16
CA GLY A 219 5.33 8.05 0.26
C GLY A 219 6.80 7.71 0.42
N ASN A 220 7.65 8.74 0.51
CA ASN A 220 9.10 8.58 0.56
C ASN A 220 9.73 9.45 1.65
N LEU A 221 10.50 8.83 2.54
CA LEU A 221 11.38 9.51 3.47
C LEU A 221 12.82 9.12 3.15
N ALA A 222 13.73 10.07 3.09
CA ALA A 222 15.16 9.78 2.98
C ALA A 222 16.00 10.88 3.60
N ARG A 223 17.13 10.49 4.19
CA ARG A 223 18.09 11.38 4.84
C ARG A 223 19.48 10.76 4.84
N CYS A 224 20.42 11.37 5.57
CA CYS A 224 21.75 10.79 5.84
C CYS A 224 22.48 10.30 4.57
N ASN A 225 22.73 11.21 3.62
CA ASN A 225 23.37 10.91 2.33
C ASN A 225 22.60 9.94 1.44
N ALA A 226 21.27 10.10 1.40
CA ALA A 226 20.43 9.39 0.45
C ALA A 226 20.74 9.75 -1.00
N ASP A 227 20.47 8.82 -1.92
CA ASP A 227 20.90 8.87 -3.32
C ASP A 227 20.29 10.01 -4.15
N ASN A 228 19.24 10.68 -3.66
CA ASN A 228 18.64 11.86 -4.29
C ASN A 228 18.32 12.96 -3.26
N GLY A 229 19.19 13.12 -2.26
CA GLY A 229 19.08 14.12 -1.21
C GLY A 229 17.96 13.83 -0.20
N ASN A 230 17.76 14.76 0.73
CA ASN A 230 16.76 14.63 1.79
C ASN A 230 15.34 14.73 1.20
N LYS A 231 14.44 13.84 1.62
CA LYS A 231 13.03 13.80 1.20
C LYS A 231 12.10 13.51 2.37
N ASN A 232 10.92 14.13 2.37
CA ASN A 232 9.77 13.76 3.19
C ASN A 232 8.50 13.98 2.36
N VAL A 233 8.35 13.16 1.34
CA VAL A 233 7.25 13.22 0.37
C VAL A 233 6.05 12.48 0.92
N ARG A 234 4.94 13.21 1.08
CA ARG A 234 3.61 12.66 1.40
C ARG A 234 2.90 12.36 0.10
N ALA A 235 2.50 11.11 -0.10
CA ALA A 235 1.73 10.68 -1.26
C ALA A 235 0.38 10.09 -0.81
N MET A 236 -0.60 10.14 -1.71
CA MET A 236 -1.80 9.32 -1.56
C MET A 236 -1.50 7.94 -2.11
N ALA A 237 -1.56 6.91 -1.27
CA ALA A 237 -1.18 5.56 -1.65
C ALA A 237 -2.38 4.61 -1.71
N TYR A 238 -2.29 3.59 -2.56
CA TYR A 238 -3.38 2.68 -2.88
C TYR A 238 -2.87 1.24 -2.86
N ILE A 239 -3.69 0.34 -2.30
CA ILE A 239 -3.48 -1.09 -2.40
C ILE A 239 -4.72 -1.70 -3.05
N LEU A 240 -4.52 -2.34 -4.19
CA LEU A 240 -5.53 -3.13 -4.88
C LEU A 240 -5.04 -4.57 -5.00
N VAL A 241 -5.97 -5.52 -5.09
CA VAL A 241 -5.66 -6.95 -5.20
C VAL A 241 -6.46 -7.61 -6.30
N ARG A 242 -5.95 -8.72 -6.81
CA ARG A 242 -6.57 -9.48 -7.89
C ARG A 242 -6.30 -10.98 -7.80
#